data_AF-A0A149PXZ0-F1
#
_entry.id   AF-A0A149PXZ0-F1
#
_cell.length_a   1.000
_cell.length_b   1.000
_cell.length_c   1.000
_cell.angle_alpha   90.00
_cell.angle_beta   90.00
_cell.angle_gamma   90.00
#
_symmetry.space_group_name_H-M   'P 1'
#
loop_
_entity.id
_entity.type
_entity.pdbx_description
1 polymer ?
#
loop_
_entity_poly.entity_id
_entity_poly.type
_entity_poly.pdbx_seq_one_letter_code
_entity_poly.pdbx_strand_id
1 'polypeptide(L)' 'MSFPNNLDLSDALQKIHELSLEDGDLGHEYWYAVGQLLRRAAGMQAEIDLLTKELKECRAMRARQTR' A
#
# COMPACT_ATOMS: atom_id res chain seq x y z
N MET A 1 16.61 -7.64 -8.38
CA MET A 1 16.38 -6.19 -8.36
C MET A 1 15.15 -5.96 -7.49
N SER A 2 15.27 -5.21 -6.39
CA SER A 2 14.13 -4.87 -5.55
C SER A 2 13.49 -3.62 -6.13
N PHE A 3 12.29 -3.73 -6.68
CA PHE A 3 11.52 -2.53 -7.00
C PHE A 3 11.24 -1.82 -5.67
N PRO A 4 11.45 -0.50 -5.56
CA PRO A 4 10.97 0.24 -4.41
C PRO A 4 9.45 0.05 -4.39
N ASN A 5 8.92 -0.72 -3.44
CA ASN A 5 7.51 -1.06 -3.27
C ASN A 5 6.64 0.14 -2.87
N ASN A 6 7.10 1.36 -3.11
CA ASN A 6 6.29 2.55 -2.97
C ASN A 6 5.41 2.65 -4.22
N LEU A 7 4.41 1.77 -4.29
CA LEU A 7 3.31 1.86 -5.25
C LEU A 7 2.60 3.18 -4.98
N ASP A 8 3.00 4.22 -5.72
CA ASP A 8 2.27 5.46 -5.76
C ASP A 8 0.96 5.20 -6.52
N LEU A 9 -0.13 5.16 -5.77
CA LEU A 9 -1.46 4.90 -6.31
C LEU A 9 -2.24 6.19 -6.57
N SER A 10 -1.60 7.36 -6.47
CA SER A 10 -2.28 8.66 -6.59
C SER A 10 -3.01 8.79 -7.92
N ASP A 11 -2.35 8.48 -9.03
CA ASP A 11 -2.94 8.54 -10.38
C ASP A 11 -4.08 7.53 -10.54
N ALA A 12 -3.92 6.32 -10.00
CA ALA A 12 -4.94 5.27 -10.06
C ALA A 12 -6.19 5.65 -9.25
N LEU A 13 -5.99 6.18 -8.05
CA LEU A 13 -7.07 6.65 -7.17
C LEU A 13 -7.80 7.86 -7.75
N GLN A 14 -7.07 8.77 -8.38
CA GLN A 14 -7.67 9.90 -9.09
C GLN A 14 -8.53 9.41 -10.26
N LYS A 15 -8.02 8.48 -11.07
CA LYS A 15 -8.79 7.97 -12.22
C LYS A 15 -10.04 7.20 -11.80
N ILE A 16 -9.94 6.44 -10.72
CA ILE A 16 -11.11 5.75 -10.12
C ILE A 16 -12.14 6.76 -9.61
N HIS A 17 -11.71 7.87 -9.02
CA HIS A 17 -12.61 8.93 -8.60
C HIS A 17 -13.32 9.60 -9.79
N GLU A 18 -12.62 9.87 -10.88
CA GLU A 18 -13.23 10.38 -12.12
C GLU A 18 -14.30 9.41 -12.66
N LEU A 19 -13.97 8.12 -12.76
CA LEU A 19 -14.90 7.08 -13.22
C LEU A 19 -16.12 6.93 -12.29
N SER A 20 -15.93 7.16 -10.99
CA SER A 20 -17.03 7.13 -10.01
C SER A 20 -18.08 8.24 -10.25
N LEU A 21 -17.71 9.32 -10.93
CA LEU A 21 -18.60 10.44 -11.24
C LEU A 21 -19.32 10.29 -12.60
N GLU A 22 -18.82 9.43 -13.50
CA GLU A 22 -19.36 9.27 -14.87
C GLU A 22 -20.60 8.36 -14.95
N ASP A 23 -20.73 7.34 -14.09
CA ASP A 23 -21.70 6.23 -14.24
C ASP A 23 -22.94 6.30 -13.30
N GLY A 24 -23.23 7.44 -12.70
CA GLY A 24 -24.32 7.57 -11.71
C GLY A 24 -24.06 6.76 -10.41
N ASP A 25 -25.09 6.59 -9.56
CA ASP A 25 -24.94 6.02 -8.21
C ASP A 25 -24.29 4.62 -8.17
N LEU A 26 -24.58 3.77 -9.16
CA LEU A 26 -24.07 2.39 -9.21
C LEU A 26 -22.58 2.31 -9.56
N GLY A 27 -22.10 3.17 -10.47
CA GLY A 27 -20.68 3.28 -10.77
C GLY A 27 -19.91 3.94 -9.62
N HIS A 28 -20.54 4.89 -8.92
CA HIS A 28 -19.93 5.59 -7.80
C HIS A 28 -19.58 4.66 -6.64
N GLU A 29 -20.53 3.84 -6.16
CA GLU A 29 -20.28 2.93 -5.04
C GLU A 29 -19.21 1.87 -5.36
N TYR A 30 -19.25 1.31 -6.57
CA TYR A 30 -18.28 0.32 -7.03
C TYR A 30 -16.87 0.89 -7.08
N TRP A 31 -16.67 2.02 -7.77
CA TRP A 31 -15.36 2.63 -7.89
C TRP A 31 -14.85 3.19 -6.56
N TYR A 32 -15.72 3.71 -5.71
CA TYR A 32 -15.36 4.11 -4.36
C TYR A 32 -14.82 2.92 -3.53
N ALA A 33 -15.49 1.77 -3.59
CA ALA A 33 -15.05 0.56 -2.90
C ALA A 33 -13.68 0.08 -3.40
N VAL A 34 -13.45 0.10 -4.71
CA VAL A 34 -12.15 -0.22 -5.32
C VAL A 34 -11.06 0.74 -4.83
N GLY A 35 -11.34 2.05 -4.80
CA GLY A 35 -10.41 3.05 -4.28
C GLY A 35 -10.04 2.84 -2.81
N GLN A 36 -11.00 2.44 -1.96
CA GLN A 36 -10.73 2.10 -0.56
C GLN A 36 -9.88 0.84 -0.41
N LEU A 37 -10.10 -0.18 -1.25
CA LEU A 37 -9.29 -1.39 -1.25
C LEU A 37 -7.82 -1.07 -1.58
N LEU A 38 -7.59 -0.25 -2.60
CA LEU A 38 -6.25 0.18 -3.00
C LEU A 38 -5.54 0.98 -1.91
N ARG A 39 -6.24 1.92 -1.26
CA ARG A 39 -5.69 2.66 -0.11
C ARG A 39 -5.27 1.75 1.03
N ARG A 40 -6.10 0.76 1.37
CA ARG A 40 -5.77 -0.22 2.42
C ARG A 40 -4.57 -1.07 2.04
N ALA A 41 -4.48 -1.51 0.79
CA ALA A 41 -3.36 -2.30 0.30
C ALA A 41 -2.04 -1.53 0.38
N ALA A 42 -2.01 -0.24 -0.01
CA ALA A 42 -0.84 0.61 0.14
C ALA A 42 -0.44 0.79 1.62
N GLY A 43 -1.41 1.00 2.51
CA GLY A 43 -1.15 1.07 3.95
C GLY A 43 -0.53 -0.21 4.52
N MET A 44 -1.06 -1.37 4.13
CA MET A 44 -0.51 -2.67 4.52
C MET A 44 0.91 -2.89 3.99
N GLN A 45 1.20 -2.47 2.76
CA GLN A 45 2.55 -2.58 2.19
C GLN A 45 3.56 -1.74 2.98
N ALA A 46 3.19 -0.51 3.37
CA ALA A 46 4.05 0.34 4.19
C ALA A 46 4.34 -0.28 5.57
N GLU A 47 3.34 -0.91 6.19
CA GLU A 47 3.49 -1.63 7.46
C GLU A 47 4.42 -2.85 7.31
N ILE A 48 4.27 -3.63 6.24
CA ILE A 48 5.16 -4.76 5.91
C ILE A 48 6.61 -4.28 5.76
N ASP A 49 6.83 -3.18 5.07
CA ASP A 49 8.17 -2.63 4.85
C ASP A 49 8.80 -2.17 6.17
N LEU A 50 8.03 -1.53 7.05
CA LEU A 50 8.46 -1.14 8.40
C LEU A 50 8.84 -2.36 9.25
N LEU A 51 7.93 -3.33 9.38
CA LEU A 51 8.16 -4.56 10.16
C LEU A 51 9.36 -5.36 9.63
N THR A 52 9.53 -5.39 8.30
CA THR A 52 10.67 -6.05 7.66
C THR A 52 11.99 -5.37 8.03
N LYS A 53 12.01 -4.03 8.12
CA LYS A 53 13.18 -3.28 8.56
C LYS A 53 13.51 -3.57 10.03
N GLU A 54 12.52 -3.49 10.92
CA GLU A 54 12.70 -3.76 12.35
C GLU A 54 13.19 -5.20 12.61
N LEU A 55 12.66 -6.18 11.87
CA LEU A 55 13.09 -7.56 11.96
C LEU A 55 14.55 -7.75 11.55
N LYS A 56 15.01 -7.05 10.50
CA LYS A 56 16.41 -7.07 10.07
C LYS A 56 17.32 -6.49 11.15
N GLU A 57 16.93 -5.39 11.77
CA GLU A 57 17.68 -4.75 12.86
C GLU A 57 17.77 -5.66 14.09
N CYS A 58 16.65 -6.28 14.51
CA CYS A 58 16.62 -7.26 15.60
C CYS A 58 17.56 -8.44 15.35
N ARG A 59 17.55 -8.99 14.12
CA ARG A 59 18.44 -10.09 13.74
C ARG A 59 19.91 -9.67 13.75
N ALA A 60 20.23 -8.48 13.28
CA ALA A 60 21.59 -7.94 13.31
C ALA A 60 22.10 -7.73 14.75
N MET A 61 21.25 -7.21 15.65
CA MET A 61 21.60 -7.06 17.07
C MET A 61 21.87 -8.41 17.74
N ARG A 62 21.02 -9.41 17.52
CA ARG A 62 21.26 -10.78 18.03
C ARG A 62 22.56 -11.37 17.50
N ALA A 63 22.85 -11.21 16.21
CA ALA A 63 24.09 -11.71 15.62
C ALA A 63 25.35 -11.05 16.23
N ARG A 64 25.26 -9.78 16.63
CA ARG A 64 26.35 -9.07 17.32
C ARG A 64 26.53 -9.50 18.78
N GLN A 65 25.47 -9.93 19.46
CA GLN A 65 25.53 -10.39 20.86
C GLN A 65 26.04 -11.83 21.01
N THR A 66 26.03 -12.61 19.94
CA THR A 66 26.45 -14.04 19.95
C THR A 66 27.90 -14.23 19.47
N ARG A 67 28.66 -13.14 19.32
CA ARG A 67 30.00 -13.09 18.74
C ARG A 67 30.96 -12.41 19.70
#